data_AF-A0A0F9QL78-F1
#
_entry.id   AF-A0A0F9QL78-F1
#
_cell.length_a   1.000
_cell.length_b   1.000
_cell.length_c   1.000
_cell.angle_alpha   90.00
_cell.angle_beta   90.00
_cell.angle_gamma   90.00
#
_symmetry.space_group_name_H-M   'P 1'
#
loop_
_entity.id
_entity.type
_entity.pdbx_description
1 polymer ?
#
loop_
_entity_poly.entity_id
_entity_poly.type
_entity_poly.pdbx_seq_one_letter_code
_entity_poly.pdbx_strand_id
1 'polypeptide(L)'
;MIKLQDRDDFKVFISVPGTQTTGKKYVFVMPFAGWLKAVYSKLGTAGVTGTQTVDINKGGSSVLGTLITFATTNVDPNLAAVFTADPTSFAKGDFVSVDVDAIHSGTAAIDLSVALVFSRNKPAGIIQGAIEVSVGKGF
;
A
#
# COMPACT_ATOMS: atom_id res chain seq x y z
N MET A 1 -17.09 22.69 8.50
CA MET A 1 -18.06 21.74 7.91
C MET A 1 -17.36 20.39 7.77
N ILE A 2 -17.75 19.39 8.55
CA ILE A 2 -17.28 18.01 8.33
C ILE A 2 -18.17 17.42 7.24
N LYS A 3 -17.59 17.14 6.07
CA LYS A 3 -18.24 16.36 5.02
C LYS A 3 -17.77 14.92 5.17
N LEU A 4 -18.69 13.97 5.08
CA LEU A 4 -18.35 12.54 4.98
C LEU A 4 -17.70 12.29 3.60
N GLN A 5 -16.36 12.37 3.52
CA GLN A 5 -15.61 12.19 2.27
C GLN A 5 -15.39 10.71 1.89
N ASP A 6 -15.53 9.77 2.83
CA ASP A 6 -15.07 8.36 2.65
C ASP A 6 -16.20 7.32 2.53
N ARG A 7 -17.42 7.71 2.12
CA ARG A 7 -18.54 6.73 2.03
C ARG A 7 -18.33 5.60 1.00
N ASP A 8 -17.40 5.76 0.06
CA ASP A 8 -17.21 4.83 -1.07
C ASP A 8 -15.89 4.04 -1.00
N ASP A 9 -15.27 3.98 0.19
CA ASP A 9 -14.04 3.22 0.40
C ASP A 9 -14.33 1.74 0.69
N PHE A 10 -13.65 0.86 -0.04
CA PHE A 10 -13.67 -0.59 0.14
C PHE A 10 -12.36 -1.03 0.78
N LYS A 11 -12.44 -1.73 1.90
CA LYS A 11 -11.26 -2.16 2.66
C LYS A 11 -11.10 -3.67 2.59
N VAL A 12 -9.91 -4.11 2.21
CA VAL A 12 -9.51 -5.52 2.29
C VAL A 12 -8.55 -5.64 3.47
N PHE A 13 -8.99 -6.33 4.52
CA PHE A 13 -8.17 -6.62 5.69
C PHE A 13 -7.53 -7.99 5.52
N ILE A 14 -6.21 -8.03 5.66
CA ILE A 14 -5.40 -9.22 5.45
C ILE A 14 -4.62 -9.44 6.74
N SER A 15 -4.76 -10.63 7.30
CA SER A 15 -4.01 -11.07 8.47
C SER A 15 -3.24 -12.34 8.11
N VAL A 16 -1.94 -12.31 8.33
CA VAL A 16 -1.03 -13.45 8.13
C VAL A 16 -0.48 -13.83 9.51
N PRO A 17 -1.21 -14.66 10.28
CA PRO A 17 -0.81 -15.01 11.63
C PRO A 17 0.42 -15.91 11.64
N GLY A 18 1.22 -15.80 12.70
CA GLY A 18 2.41 -16.61 12.93
C GLY A 18 3.68 -16.07 12.27
N THR A 19 4.73 -16.89 12.32
CA THR A 19 6.07 -16.56 11.84
C THR A 19 6.05 -16.28 10.33
N GLN A 20 6.59 -15.13 9.94
CA GLN A 20 6.59 -14.70 8.56
C GLN A 20 7.55 -15.54 7.70
N THR A 21 7.10 -15.81 6.47
CA THR A 21 7.86 -16.49 5.41
C THR A 21 7.78 -15.65 4.14
N THR A 22 8.63 -15.88 3.14
CA THR A 22 8.51 -15.20 1.85
C THR A 22 7.38 -15.78 0.97
N GLY A 23 7.04 -15.11 -0.12
CA GLY A 23 6.05 -15.53 -1.11
C GLY A 23 4.66 -14.93 -0.93
N LYS A 24 3.72 -15.37 -1.78
CA LYS A 24 2.34 -14.86 -1.80
C LYS A 24 1.61 -15.18 -0.50
N LYS A 25 1.02 -14.17 0.13
CA LYS A 25 0.27 -14.32 1.40
C LYS A 25 -1.22 -14.18 1.22
N TYR A 26 -1.64 -13.36 0.28
CA TYR A 26 -3.04 -13.17 -0.02
C TYR A 26 -3.24 -12.89 -1.50
N VAL A 27 -4.34 -13.41 -2.05
CA VAL A 27 -4.71 -13.20 -3.44
C VAL A 27 -6.22 -12.96 -3.52
N PHE A 28 -6.63 -12.03 -4.38
CA PHE A 28 -8.03 -11.84 -4.71
C PHE A 28 -8.19 -11.31 -6.13
N VAL A 29 -9.38 -11.50 -6.67
CA VAL A 29 -9.76 -10.92 -7.96
C VAL A 29 -10.55 -9.66 -7.69
N MET A 30 -10.16 -8.56 -8.32
CA MET A 30 -10.79 -7.26 -8.11
C MET A 30 -12.27 -7.30 -8.58
N PRO A 31 -13.25 -7.06 -7.69
CA PRO A 31 -14.67 -7.21 -8.05
C PRO A 31 -15.26 -6.00 -8.81
N PHE A 32 -14.55 -4.87 -8.86
CA PHE A 32 -14.98 -3.63 -9.52
C PHE A 32 -13.80 -2.85 -10.09
N ALA A 33 -14.06 -1.88 -10.98
CA ALA A 33 -13.04 -0.95 -11.42
C ALA A 33 -12.88 0.19 -10.40
N GLY A 34 -11.65 0.52 -10.00
CA GLY A 34 -11.38 1.54 -8.99
C GLY A 34 -9.90 1.86 -8.85
N TRP A 35 -9.54 2.48 -7.73
CA TRP A 35 -8.18 2.92 -7.44
C TRP A 35 -7.74 2.45 -6.07
N LEU A 36 -6.48 2.05 -5.92
CA LEU A 36 -5.86 1.87 -4.61
C LEU A 36 -5.54 3.24 -4.04
N LYS A 37 -6.22 3.59 -2.94
CA LYS A 37 -6.15 4.90 -2.27
C LYS A 37 -5.06 4.91 -1.21
N ALA A 38 -4.96 3.83 -0.43
CA ALA A 38 -4.01 3.75 0.67
C ALA A 38 -3.69 2.29 1.01
N VAL A 39 -2.54 2.13 1.64
CA VAL A 39 -2.07 0.87 2.21
C VAL A 39 -1.64 1.13 3.63
N TYR A 40 -2.16 0.33 4.55
CA TYR A 40 -1.71 0.33 5.95
C TYR A 40 -1.16 -1.03 6.27
N SER A 41 -0.13 -1.08 7.12
CA SER A 41 0.45 -2.35 7.54
C SER A 41 1.09 -2.23 8.91
N LYS A 42 1.18 -3.37 9.61
CA LYS A 42 1.81 -3.48 10.92
C LYS A 42 2.22 -4.94 11.16
N LEU A 43 3.29 -5.14 11.92
CA LEU A 43 3.66 -6.43 12.48
C LEU A 43 3.15 -6.54 13.93
N GLY A 44 2.74 -7.71 14.37
CA GLY A 44 2.45 -7.97 15.78
C GLY A 44 3.73 -8.03 16.61
N THR A 45 4.76 -8.68 16.09
CA THR A 45 6.12 -8.69 16.66
C THR A 45 7.15 -8.49 15.57
N ALA A 46 8.07 -7.55 15.78
CA ALA A 46 9.14 -7.28 14.83
C ALA A 46 10.20 -8.38 14.83
N GLY A 47 10.82 -8.61 13.67
CA GLY A 47 12.01 -9.44 13.58
C GLY A 47 13.26 -8.72 14.06
N VAL A 48 14.36 -9.47 14.22
CA VAL A 48 15.58 -8.95 14.88
C VAL A 48 16.62 -8.48 13.88
N THR A 49 16.93 -9.24 12.83
CA THR A 49 18.05 -8.92 11.92
C THR A 49 17.55 -8.66 10.50
N GLY A 50 17.96 -7.54 9.90
CA GLY A 50 17.61 -7.21 8.51
C GLY A 50 16.25 -6.52 8.40
N THR A 51 15.59 -6.69 7.26
CA THR A 51 14.29 -6.08 6.98
C THR A 51 13.30 -7.12 6.48
N GLN A 52 12.03 -6.89 6.76
CA GLN A 52 10.93 -7.53 6.04
C GLN A 52 10.37 -6.54 5.02
N THR A 53 10.16 -7.00 3.79
CA THR A 53 9.52 -6.21 2.74
C THR A 53 8.21 -6.86 2.29
N VAL A 54 7.19 -6.04 2.10
CA VAL A 54 5.87 -6.45 1.61
C VAL A 54 5.54 -5.69 0.35
N ASP A 55 5.10 -6.41 -0.66
CA ASP A 55 4.71 -5.88 -1.97
C ASP A 55 3.23 -6.11 -2.26
N ILE A 56 2.68 -5.25 -3.12
CA ILE A 56 1.35 -5.39 -3.69
C ILE A 56 1.51 -5.50 -5.19
N ASN A 57 0.98 -6.58 -5.76
CA ASN A 57 1.12 -6.88 -7.16
C ASN A 57 -0.24 -6.85 -7.87
N LYS A 58 -0.24 -6.35 -9.11
CA LYS A 58 -1.35 -6.42 -10.07
C LYS A 58 -0.89 -7.24 -11.27
N GLY A 59 -1.50 -8.40 -11.48
CA GLY A 59 -1.13 -9.30 -12.58
C GLY A 59 0.32 -9.79 -12.52
N GLY A 60 0.90 -9.84 -11.31
CA GLY A 60 2.29 -10.24 -11.09
C GLY A 60 3.32 -9.11 -11.19
N SER A 61 2.89 -7.87 -11.41
CA SER A 61 3.77 -6.68 -11.42
C SER A 61 3.51 -5.80 -10.21
N SER A 62 4.58 -5.30 -9.59
CA SER A 62 4.46 -4.44 -8.41
C SER A 62 3.75 -3.13 -8.73
N VAL A 63 2.86 -2.71 -7.82
CA VAL A 63 2.24 -1.38 -7.85
C VAL A 63 2.95 -0.39 -6.93
N LEU A 64 4.01 -0.82 -6.22
CA LEU A 64 4.78 0.01 -5.30
C LEU A 64 6.15 0.36 -5.92
N GLY A 65 6.46 1.65 -6.05
CA GLY A 65 7.80 2.12 -6.38
C GLY A 65 8.76 2.04 -5.17
N THR A 66 8.21 2.03 -3.95
CA THR A 66 8.94 1.71 -2.72
C THR A 66 8.10 0.75 -1.90
N LEU A 67 8.66 -0.45 -1.65
CA LEU A 67 8.00 -1.50 -0.88
C LEU A 67 7.75 -1.08 0.56
N ILE A 68 6.72 -1.66 1.15
CA ILE A 68 6.48 -1.55 2.59
C ILE A 68 7.63 -2.25 3.30
N THR A 69 8.41 -1.50 4.09
CA THR A 69 9.64 -2.02 4.69
C THR A 69 9.60 -1.89 6.21
N PHE A 70 9.74 -3.01 6.90
CA PHE A 70 9.85 -3.08 8.36
C PHE A 70 11.33 -3.24 8.74
N ALA A 71 11.86 -2.26 9.47
CA ALA A 71 13.23 -2.31 9.96
C ALA A 71 13.41 -3.34 11.09
N THR A 72 14.66 -3.67 11.40
CA THR A 72 15.04 -4.41 12.61
C THR A 72 14.33 -3.83 13.83
N THR A 73 13.72 -4.70 14.65
CA THR A 73 13.00 -4.37 15.89
C THR A 73 11.84 -3.37 15.76
N ASN A 74 11.38 -3.06 14.54
CA ASN A 74 10.27 -2.14 14.32
C ASN A 74 9.03 -2.84 13.77
N VAL A 75 7.89 -2.59 14.41
CA VAL A 75 6.58 -3.13 14.02
C VAL A 75 5.83 -2.24 13.03
N ASP A 76 6.23 -0.98 12.93
CA ASP A 76 5.72 -0.01 11.98
C ASP A 76 6.70 0.09 10.79
N PRO A 77 6.19 0.28 9.57
CA PRO A 77 7.07 0.44 8.41
C PRO A 77 7.88 1.74 8.54
N ASN A 78 9.16 1.70 8.16
CA ASN A 78 10.06 2.86 8.26
C ASN A 78 9.84 3.90 7.16
N LEU A 79 9.16 3.51 6.08
CA LEU A 79 8.84 4.34 4.93
C LEU A 79 7.39 4.11 4.54
N ALA A 80 6.70 5.18 4.17
CA ALA A 80 5.41 5.06 3.52
C ALA A 80 5.61 4.40 2.15
N ALA A 81 4.74 3.44 1.82
CA ALA A 81 4.74 2.87 0.49
C ALA A 81 4.45 3.97 -0.55
N VAL A 82 5.26 4.02 -1.61
CA VAL A 82 5.08 4.95 -2.72
C VAL A 82 4.52 4.15 -3.89
N PHE A 83 3.41 4.58 -4.49
CA PHE A 83 2.84 3.91 -5.66
C PHE A 83 3.65 4.21 -6.92
N THR A 84 3.78 3.22 -7.82
CA THR A 84 4.41 3.44 -9.14
C THR A 84 3.60 4.41 -10.01
N ALA A 85 2.28 4.46 -9.78
CA ALA A 85 1.37 5.44 -10.36
C ALA A 85 0.47 6.02 -9.26
N ASP A 86 0.35 7.34 -9.20
CA ASP A 86 -0.54 8.03 -8.26
C ASP A 86 -1.73 8.69 -8.99
N PRO A 87 -2.96 8.17 -8.85
CA PRO A 87 -3.35 6.95 -8.15
C PRO A 87 -3.27 5.69 -9.04
N THR A 88 -2.97 4.53 -8.45
CA THR A 88 -2.91 3.25 -9.17
C THR A 88 -4.33 2.73 -9.44
N SER A 89 -4.66 2.48 -10.71
CA SER A 89 -5.96 1.96 -11.11
C SER A 89 -6.00 0.44 -11.23
N PHE A 90 -7.17 -0.12 -10.87
CA PHE A 90 -7.52 -1.53 -11.00
C PHE A 90 -8.79 -1.66 -11.83
N ALA A 91 -8.79 -2.59 -12.78
CA ALA A 91 -9.96 -3.01 -13.53
C ALA A 91 -10.65 -4.17 -12.80
N LYS A 92 -11.95 -4.34 -13.06
CA LYS A 92 -12.66 -5.56 -12.64
C LYS A 92 -11.97 -6.76 -13.28
N GLY A 93 -11.68 -7.78 -12.49
CA GLY A 93 -11.00 -9.00 -12.94
C GLY A 93 -9.49 -8.97 -12.77
N ASP A 94 -8.88 -7.84 -12.40
CA ASP A 94 -7.45 -7.80 -12.09
C ASP A 94 -7.11 -8.76 -10.94
N PHE A 95 -6.06 -9.56 -11.14
CA PHE A 95 -5.50 -10.41 -10.09
C PHE A 95 -4.60 -9.58 -9.19
N VAL A 96 -4.95 -9.49 -7.91
CA VAL A 96 -4.19 -8.74 -6.92
C VAL A 96 -3.58 -9.69 -5.91
N SER A 97 -2.29 -9.52 -5.63
CA SER A 97 -1.61 -10.26 -4.55
C SER A 97 -0.89 -9.35 -3.57
N VAL A 98 -0.80 -9.82 -2.33
CA VAL A 98 0.07 -9.27 -1.29
C VAL A 98 1.13 -10.30 -1.00
N ASP A 99 2.38 -9.91 -1.21
CA ASP A 99 3.53 -10.81 -1.22
C ASP A 99 4.56 -10.33 -0.19
N VAL A 100 5.24 -11.27 0.47
CA VAL A 100 6.38 -10.98 1.33
C VAL A 100 7.65 -11.32 0.54
N ASP A 101 8.42 -10.30 0.17
CA ASP A 101 9.58 -10.47 -0.73
C ASP A 101 10.86 -10.78 0.05
N ALA A 102 10.99 -10.23 1.26
CA ALA A 102 12.08 -10.51 2.18
C ALA A 102 11.53 -10.62 3.60
N ILE A 103 12.23 -11.38 4.44
CA ILE A 103 11.95 -11.51 5.88
C ILE A 103 13.21 -11.18 6.68
N HIS A 104 13.04 -10.76 7.92
CA HIS A 104 14.15 -10.71 8.87
C HIS A 104 14.81 -12.10 9.00
N SER A 105 16.13 -12.11 9.17
CA SER A 105 16.91 -13.32 9.39
C SER A 105 17.11 -13.61 10.88
N GLY A 106 17.41 -14.86 11.21
CA GLY A 106 17.57 -15.35 12.60
C GLY A 106 16.23 -15.46 13.34
N THR A 107 15.60 -14.33 13.61
CA THR A 107 14.25 -14.26 14.20
C THR A 107 13.36 -13.45 13.27
N ALA A 108 12.52 -14.16 12.52
CA ALA A 108 11.53 -13.56 11.65
C ALA A 108 10.43 -12.85 12.46
N ALA A 109 9.83 -11.83 11.86
CA ALA A 109 8.65 -11.18 12.44
C ALA A 109 7.46 -12.14 12.55
N ILE A 110 6.47 -11.73 13.34
CA ILE A 110 5.25 -12.48 13.60
C ILE A 110 4.04 -11.56 13.37
N ASP A 111 2.97 -12.14 12.83
CA ASP A 111 1.67 -11.51 12.61
C ASP A 111 1.69 -10.26 11.72
N LEU A 112 1.75 -10.46 10.40
CA LEU A 112 1.60 -9.36 9.45
C LEU A 112 0.11 -9.02 9.26
N SER A 113 -0.22 -7.76 9.49
CA SER A 113 -1.51 -7.15 9.13
C SER A 113 -1.31 -6.18 7.98
N VAL A 114 -2.15 -6.28 6.94
CA VAL A 114 -2.21 -5.33 5.82
C VAL A 114 -3.66 -4.93 5.57
N ALA A 115 -3.92 -3.64 5.41
CA ALA A 115 -5.19 -3.12 4.97
C ALA A 115 -5.02 -2.38 3.64
N LEU A 116 -5.67 -2.89 2.60
CA LEU A 116 -5.75 -2.21 1.31
C LEU A 116 -7.05 -1.41 1.26
N VAL A 117 -6.95 -0.12 0.95
CA VAL A 117 -8.12 0.76 0.81
C VAL A 117 -8.29 1.13 -0.65
N PHE A 118 -9.40 0.68 -1.23
CA PHE A 118 -9.80 0.99 -2.59
C PHE A 118 -10.92 2.02 -2.61
N SER A 119 -10.96 2.86 -3.64
CA SER A 119 -12.08 3.76 -3.88
C SER A 119 -12.62 3.60 -5.30
N ARG A 120 -13.94 3.76 -5.46
CA ARG A 120 -14.58 3.87 -6.78
C ARG A 120 -14.44 5.25 -7.40
N ASN A 121 -14.04 6.24 -6.62
CA ASN A 121 -13.74 7.57 -7.11
C ASN A 121 -12.22 7.70 -7.17
N LYS A 122 -11.71 8.35 -8.22
CA LYS A 122 -10.29 8.64 -8.31
C LYS A 122 -9.90 9.48 -7.08
N PRO A 123 -8.94 9.03 -6.25
CA PRO A 123 -8.44 9.83 -5.15
C PRO A 123 -7.99 11.20 -5.67
N ALA A 124 -8.26 12.26 -4.91
CA ALA A 124 -7.76 13.58 -5.25
C ALA A 124 -6.23 13.50 -5.25
N GLY A 125 -5.62 13.55 -6.45
CA GLY A 125 -4.18 13.66 -6.58
C GLY A 125 -3.72 14.95 -5.91
N ILE A 126 -2.50 14.95 -5.40
CA ILE A 126 -1.87 16.19 -4.96
C ILE A 126 -1.78 17.11 -6.18
N ILE A 127 -2.34 18.32 -6.11
CA ILE A 127 -2.12 19.31 -7.17
C ILE A 127 -0.65 19.72 -7.08
N GLN A 128 0.21 19.05 -7.86
CA GLN A 128 1.63 19.38 -8.02
C GLN A 128 1.88 20.34 -9.19
N GLY A 129 0.83 20.89 -9.80
CA GLY A 129 0.97 21.99 -10.74
C GLY A 129 1.24 23.27 -9.97
N ALA A 130 2.34 23.96 -10.28
CA ALA A 130 2.53 25.34 -9.85
C ALA A 130 1.22 26.10 -10.11
N ILE A 131 0.66 26.73 -9.08
CA ILE A 131 -0.35 27.75 -9.31
C ILE A 131 0.39 28.85 -10.04
N GLU A 132 0.35 28.85 -11.37
CA GLU A 132 0.77 29.99 -12.17
C GLU A 132 -0.22 31.12 -11.87
N VAL A 133 -0.01 31.82 -10.75
CA VAL A 133 -0.58 33.14 -10.56
C VAL A 133 0.16 34.00 -11.58
N SER A 134 -0.51 34.25 -12.70
CA SER A 134 -0.13 35.31 -13.63
C SER A 134 -0.16 36.62 -12.84
N VAL A 135 0.98 37.01 -12.25
CA VAL A 135 1.22 38.39 -11.86
C VAL A 135 1.30 39.14 -13.17
N GLY A 136 0.16 39.72 -13.56
CA GLY A 136 0.03 40.49 -14.79
C GLY A 136 1.23 41.41 -14.94
N LYS A 137 1.89 41.35 -16.11
CA LYS A 137 3.01 42.22 -16.43
C LYS A 137 2.50 43.66 -16.43
N GLY A 138 2.67 44.32 -15.29
CA GLY A 138 2.51 45.76 -15.15
C GLY A 138 3.64 46.44 -15.93
N PHE A 139 3.22 47.39 -16.75
CA PHE A 139 3.97 48.22 -17.70
C PHE A 139 5.28 48.80 -17.18
#